data_AF-A0AA88HV18-F1
#
_entry.id   AF-A0AA88HV18-F1
#
_cell.length_a   1.000
_cell.length_b   1.000
_cell.length_c   1.000
_cell.angle_alpha   90.00
_cell.angle_beta   90.00
_cell.angle_gamma   90.00
#
_symmetry.space_group_name_H-M   'P 1'
#
loop_
_entity.id
_entity.type
_entity.pdbx_description
1 polymer ?
#
loop_
_entity_poly.entity_id
_entity_poly.type
_entity_poly.pdbx_seq_one_letter_code
_entity_poly.pdbx_strand_id
1 'polypeptide(L)'
;MVRSIHGTCIIEYKPKGGPTETINFTPPFRRLKIFPELEKRLKVKLPHPRTLDTPEAVEMLDKICVDNQVDCPTPRTAPRLLDKLIGHFLEKECINPTFLIEHPQVMSPLAKYHRSDEGLTERFELFVRKMEICNAYTELNDPIEQQKRFSQQAKDRGAGDEEAQMVDADFIMALKYGLPPTGGCGMGIDRIAMLLTNSDSIKEVLLGPGPILVKEFWTVSFVANRRFNLSLKCFLYHWSLIFVSLITFTSYVYKPFANWFEKS
;
A
#
# COMPACT_ATOMS: atom_id res chain seq x y z
N MET A 1 10.19 -16.39 5.93
CA MET A 1 10.51 -15.24 6.80
C MET A 1 10.11 -15.48 8.26
N VAL A 2 8.81 -15.51 8.62
CA VAL A 2 8.35 -15.67 10.03
C VAL A 2 9.05 -16.81 10.77
N ARG A 3 9.04 -18.02 10.20
CA ARG A 3 9.74 -19.21 10.74
C ARG A 3 11.24 -19.00 10.95
N SER A 4 11.89 -18.23 10.09
CA SER A 4 13.33 -17.97 10.20
C SER A 4 13.66 -17.03 11.36
N ILE A 5 12.73 -16.15 11.74
CA ILE A 5 12.94 -15.13 12.77
C ILE A 5 12.48 -15.64 14.14
N HIS A 6 11.29 -16.24 14.21
CA HIS A 6 10.69 -16.70 15.47
C HIS A 6 10.86 -18.20 15.73
N GLY A 7 11.45 -18.96 14.80
CA GLY A 7 11.56 -20.43 14.89
C GLY A 7 10.26 -21.18 14.61
N THR A 8 9.11 -20.50 14.58
CA THR A 8 7.78 -21.07 14.37
C THR A 8 7.02 -20.32 13.27
N CYS A 9 5.96 -20.93 12.72
CA CYS A 9 5.02 -20.23 11.82
C CYS A 9 3.86 -19.56 12.57
N ILE A 10 3.81 -19.65 13.89
CA ILE A 10 2.70 -19.16 14.71
C ILE A 10 3.25 -18.10 15.63
N ILE A 11 2.71 -16.89 15.55
CA ILE A 11 3.08 -15.78 16.42
C ILE A 11 1.90 -15.39 17.30
N GLU A 12 2.19 -15.00 18.53
CA GLU A 12 1.23 -14.33 19.40
C GLU A 12 1.42 -12.83 19.26
N TYR A 13 0.34 -12.15 18.88
CA TYR A 13 0.28 -10.71 18.79
C TYR A 13 -0.53 -10.15 19.97
N LYS A 14 0.03 -9.22 20.72
CA LYS A 14 -0.60 -8.55 21.87
C LYS A 14 -0.76 -7.06 21.57
N PRO A 15 -1.98 -6.62 21.16
CA PRO A 15 -2.27 -5.20 21.02
C PRO A 15 -2.16 -4.49 22.36
N LYS A 16 -1.71 -3.23 22.36
CA LYS A 16 -1.78 -2.33 23.51
C LYS A 16 -3.25 -2.13 23.91
N GLY A 17 -3.64 -2.75 25.02
CA GLY A 17 -4.99 -2.67 25.56
C GLY A 17 -6.00 -3.64 24.93
N GLY A 18 -5.56 -4.64 24.16
CA GLY A 18 -6.42 -5.66 23.54
C GLY A 18 -6.11 -7.09 23.99
N PRO A 19 -6.97 -8.06 23.62
CA PRO A 19 -6.71 -9.48 23.87
C PRO A 19 -5.53 -9.98 23.01
N THR A 20 -4.86 -11.04 23.47
CA THR A 20 -3.82 -11.70 22.68
C THR A 20 -4.47 -12.43 21.48
N GLU A 21 -3.96 -12.17 20.29
CA GLU A 21 -4.40 -12.78 19.03
C GLU A 21 -3.31 -13.74 18.53
N THR A 22 -3.69 -14.96 18.17
CA THR A 22 -2.76 -15.93 17.57
C THR A 22 -2.84 -15.84 16.05
N ILE A 23 -1.71 -15.59 15.39
CA ILE A 23 -1.62 -15.48 13.93
C ILE A 23 -0.81 -16.66 13.39
N ASN A 24 -1.43 -17.44 12.50
CA ASN A 24 -0.85 -18.62 11.89
C ASN A 24 -0.41 -18.35 10.44
N PHE A 25 0.91 -18.35 10.20
CA PHE A 25 1.55 -18.20 8.90
C PHE A 25 1.91 -19.53 8.24
N THR A 26 1.27 -20.63 8.62
CA THR A 26 1.46 -21.92 7.95
C THR A 26 0.78 -21.89 6.58
N PRO A 27 1.51 -22.08 5.46
CA PRO A 27 0.92 -22.15 4.14
C PRO A 27 0.11 -23.46 3.94
N PRO A 28 -0.85 -23.50 3.01
CA PRO A 28 -1.28 -22.43 2.10
C PRO A 28 -2.15 -21.37 2.79
N PHE A 29 -2.01 -20.11 2.38
CA PHE A 29 -2.85 -19.02 2.89
C PHE A 29 -4.25 -19.07 2.28
N ARG A 30 -5.23 -18.59 3.07
CA ARG A 30 -6.62 -18.48 2.63
C ARG A 30 -6.71 -17.54 1.43
N ARG A 31 -7.55 -17.86 0.45
CA ARG A 31 -7.82 -17.01 -0.73
C ARG A 31 -9.31 -16.70 -0.80
N LEU A 32 -9.65 -15.42 -0.95
CA LEU A 32 -11.03 -14.94 -1.05
C LEU A 32 -11.17 -14.11 -2.32
N LYS A 33 -12.12 -14.51 -3.18
CA LYS A 33 -12.53 -13.72 -4.34
C LYS A 33 -13.44 -12.61 -3.85
N ILE A 34 -13.14 -11.36 -4.19
CA ILE A 34 -13.83 -10.19 -3.63
C ILE A 34 -15.33 -10.21 -3.91
N PHE A 35 -15.73 -10.37 -5.17
CA PHE A 35 -17.14 -10.27 -5.57
C PHE A 35 -18.03 -11.34 -4.94
N PRO A 36 -17.75 -12.65 -5.12
CA PRO A 36 -18.58 -13.70 -4.52
C PRO A 36 -18.67 -13.59 -2.99
N GLU A 37 -17.58 -13.18 -2.34
CA GLU A 37 -17.53 -13.09 -0.89
C GLU A 37 -18.26 -11.85 -0.35
N LEU A 38 -18.20 -10.71 -1.05
CA LEU A 38 -19.04 -9.54 -0.74
C LEU A 38 -20.52 -9.83 -0.95
N GLU A 39 -20.90 -10.44 -2.08
CA GLU A 39 -22.30 -10.79 -2.36
C GLU A 39 -22.88 -11.72 -1.30
N LYS A 40 -22.10 -12.71 -0.86
CA LYS A 40 -22.48 -13.63 0.22
C LYS A 40 -22.75 -12.91 1.55
N ARG A 41 -21.95 -11.89 1.89
CA ARG A 41 -22.06 -11.15 3.16
C ARG A 41 -23.17 -10.12 3.14
N LEU A 42 -23.27 -9.39 2.03
CA LEU A 42 -24.30 -8.38 1.80
C LEU A 42 -25.67 -9.01 1.53
N LYS A 43 -25.70 -10.28 1.10
CA LYS A 43 -26.92 -10.98 0.63
C LYS A 43 -27.62 -10.23 -0.51
N VAL A 44 -26.87 -9.43 -1.25
CA VAL A 44 -27.31 -8.63 -2.39
C VAL A 44 -26.36 -8.92 -3.55
N LYS A 45 -26.90 -8.96 -4.77
CA LYS A 45 -26.11 -9.13 -5.98
C LYS A 45 -25.46 -7.80 -6.35
N LEU A 46 -24.14 -7.81 -6.58
CA LEU A 46 -23.41 -6.61 -6.97
C LEU A 46 -23.59 -6.33 -8.47
N PRO A 47 -23.43 -5.07 -8.92
CA PRO A 47 -23.38 -4.76 -10.34
C PRO A 47 -22.21 -5.52 -10.98
N HIS A 48 -22.37 -5.93 -12.24
CA HIS A 48 -21.34 -6.72 -12.91
C HIS A 48 -20.02 -5.92 -12.99
N PRO A 49 -18.84 -6.55 -12.79
CA PRO A 49 -17.55 -5.83 -12.77
C PRO A 49 -17.27 -4.95 -13.99
N ARG A 50 -17.79 -5.34 -15.16
CA ARG A 50 -17.68 -4.60 -16.43
C ARG A 50 -18.47 -3.29 -16.46
N THR A 51 -19.52 -3.15 -15.65
CA THR A 51 -20.42 -1.99 -15.68
C THR A 51 -20.23 -1.08 -14.48
N LEU A 52 -19.12 -1.21 -13.74
CA LEU A 52 -18.88 -0.45 -12.51
C LEU A 52 -18.62 1.04 -12.76
N ASP A 53 -18.32 1.42 -14.00
CA ASP A 53 -18.12 2.80 -14.44
C ASP A 53 -19.44 3.52 -14.78
N THR A 54 -20.57 2.80 -14.84
CA THR A 54 -21.86 3.43 -15.16
C THR A 54 -22.49 4.13 -13.94
N PRO A 55 -23.23 5.24 -14.14
CA PRO A 55 -23.89 5.95 -13.04
C PRO A 55 -24.83 5.06 -12.23
N GLU A 56 -25.51 4.11 -12.88
CA GLU A 56 -26.45 3.18 -12.24
C GLU A 56 -25.73 2.23 -11.27
N ALA A 57 -24.53 1.76 -11.65
CA ALA A 57 -23.73 0.91 -10.78
C ALA A 57 -23.19 1.69 -9.57
N VAL A 58 -22.77 2.94 -9.77
CA VAL A 58 -22.34 3.82 -8.67
C VAL A 58 -23.50 4.06 -7.70
N GLU A 59 -24.70 4.37 -8.19
CA GLU A 59 -25.89 4.57 -7.35
C GLU A 59 -26.26 3.31 -6.57
N MET A 60 -26.15 2.13 -7.19
CA MET A 60 -26.38 0.85 -6.52
C MET A 60 -25.36 0.61 -5.39
N LEU A 61 -24.07 0.80 -5.66
CA LEU A 61 -23.01 0.67 -4.65
C LEU A 61 -23.20 1.69 -3.51
N ASP A 62 -23.65 2.89 -3.86
CA ASP A 62 -23.91 3.97 -2.91
C ASP A 62 -25.03 3.59 -1.92
N LYS A 63 -26.16 3.11 -2.46
CA LYS A 63 -27.28 2.58 -1.65
C LYS A 63 -26.82 1.45 -0.74
N ILE A 64 -26.04 0.50 -1.25
CA ILE A 64 -25.49 -0.60 -0.45
C ILE A 64 -24.63 -0.07 0.70
N CYS A 65 -23.77 0.93 0.46
CA CYS A 65 -22.99 1.56 1.53
C CYS A 65 -23.89 2.21 2.58
N VAL A 66 -24.92 2.96 2.18
CA VAL A 66 -25.86 3.61 3.09
C VAL A 66 -26.65 2.60 3.93
N ASP A 67 -27.22 1.57 3.29
CA ASP A 67 -28.01 0.53 3.95
C ASP A 67 -27.19 -0.26 4.98
N ASN A 68 -25.89 -0.42 4.73
CA ASN A 68 -24.96 -1.13 5.61
C ASN A 68 -24.18 -0.20 6.55
N GLN A 69 -24.54 1.10 6.62
CA GLN A 69 -23.89 2.10 7.49
C GLN A 69 -22.37 2.19 7.27
N VAL A 70 -21.94 2.05 6.01
CA VAL A 70 -20.56 2.20 5.59
C VAL A 70 -20.33 3.64 5.12
N ASP A 71 -19.58 4.38 5.92
CA ASP A 71 -19.24 5.76 5.59
C ASP A 71 -18.23 5.84 4.43
N CYS A 72 -18.46 6.78 3.51
CA CYS A 72 -17.57 7.06 2.39
C CYS A 72 -17.56 8.57 2.12
N PRO A 73 -16.47 9.27 2.47
CA PRO A 73 -16.32 10.69 2.20
C PRO A 73 -16.36 10.98 0.69
N THR A 74 -16.92 12.14 0.31
CA THR A 74 -16.91 12.61 -1.07
C THR A 74 -15.48 12.79 -1.60
N PRO A 75 -15.20 12.45 -2.86
CA PRO A 75 -16.13 11.97 -3.89
C PRO A 75 -16.53 10.49 -3.71
N ARG A 76 -17.78 10.14 -4.04
CA ARG A 76 -18.33 8.78 -3.90
C ARG A 76 -18.27 8.02 -5.22
N THR A 77 -17.05 7.75 -5.68
CA THR A 77 -16.79 7.01 -6.92
C THR A 77 -16.90 5.50 -6.69
N ALA A 78 -17.17 4.72 -7.74
CA ALA A 78 -17.19 3.25 -7.66
C ALA A 78 -15.98 2.63 -6.95
N PRO A 79 -14.71 3.00 -7.26
CA PRO A 79 -13.57 2.42 -6.56
C PRO A 79 -13.54 2.76 -5.07
N ARG A 80 -13.91 3.98 -4.67
CA ARG A 80 -13.94 4.39 -3.25
C ARG A 80 -15.05 3.71 -2.46
N LEU A 81 -16.23 3.56 -3.06
CA LEU A 81 -17.34 2.82 -2.44
C LEU A 81 -16.99 1.34 -2.24
N LEU A 82 -16.42 0.70 -3.26
CA LEU A 82 -15.97 -0.69 -3.18
C LEU A 82 -14.85 -0.87 -2.15
N ASP A 83 -13.87 0.03 -2.11
CA ASP A 83 -12.81 0.04 -1.09
C ASP A 83 -13.39 0.04 0.33
N LYS A 84 -14.39 0.89 0.59
CA LYS A 84 -15.04 0.95 1.92
C LYS A 84 -15.85 -0.31 2.24
N LEU A 85 -16.54 -0.90 1.26
CA LEU A 85 -17.24 -2.18 1.45
C LEU A 85 -16.25 -3.32 1.73
N ILE A 86 -15.14 -3.40 1.01
CA ILE A 86 -14.07 -4.38 1.22
C ILE A 86 -13.46 -4.21 2.61
N GLY A 87 -13.09 -2.98 2.98
CA GLY A 87 -12.57 -2.66 4.31
C GLY A 87 -13.54 -3.01 5.43
N HIS A 88 -14.83 -2.75 5.24
CA HIS A 88 -15.83 -3.03 6.26
C HIS A 88 -16.11 -4.53 6.43
N PHE A 89 -16.28 -5.26 5.33
CA PHE A 89 -16.77 -6.63 5.34
C PHE A 89 -15.67 -7.68 5.22
N LEU A 90 -14.63 -7.46 4.41
CA LEU A 90 -13.59 -8.47 4.12
C LEU A 90 -12.35 -8.32 5.01
N GLU A 91 -11.79 -7.11 5.09
CA GLU A 91 -10.49 -6.89 5.75
C GLU A 91 -10.53 -7.19 7.25
N LYS A 92 -11.63 -6.86 7.93
CA LYS A 92 -11.80 -7.08 9.38
C LYS A 92 -11.70 -8.55 9.80
N GLU A 93 -11.96 -9.47 8.90
CA GLU A 93 -11.89 -10.92 9.17
C GLU A 93 -10.51 -11.51 8.87
N CYS A 94 -9.62 -10.76 8.25
CA CYS A 94 -8.31 -11.23 7.83
C CYS A 94 -7.30 -11.19 8.99
N ILE A 95 -7.54 -12.02 10.02
CA ILE A 95 -6.60 -12.20 11.14
C ILE A 95 -5.36 -12.97 10.67
N ASN A 96 -5.57 -14.17 10.16
CA ASN A 96 -4.53 -14.96 9.50
C ASN A 96 -4.25 -14.43 8.09
N PRO A 97 -3.06 -14.69 7.54
CA PRO A 97 -2.71 -14.35 6.17
C PRO A 97 -3.79 -14.79 5.18
N THR A 98 -4.43 -13.82 4.55
CA THR A 98 -5.52 -14.02 3.61
C THR A 98 -5.26 -13.20 2.35
N PHE A 99 -5.26 -13.86 1.20
CA PHE A 99 -5.25 -13.19 -0.09
C PHE A 99 -6.67 -12.77 -0.47
N LEU A 100 -6.89 -11.47 -0.65
CA LEU A 100 -8.04 -10.96 -1.40
C LEU A 100 -7.63 -10.91 -2.87
N ILE A 101 -8.39 -11.57 -3.74
CA ILE A 101 -8.05 -11.75 -5.15
C ILE A 101 -9.16 -11.22 -6.06
N GLU A 102 -8.79 -10.97 -7.32
CA GLU A 102 -9.71 -10.59 -8.40
C GLU A 102 -10.36 -9.22 -8.17
N HIS A 103 -9.55 -8.20 -7.89
CA HIS A 103 -10.03 -6.82 -7.78
C HIS A 103 -10.60 -6.32 -9.12
N PRO A 104 -11.63 -5.45 -9.08
CA PRO A 104 -12.13 -4.78 -10.27
C PRO A 104 -11.10 -3.90 -10.97
N GLN A 105 -11.26 -3.77 -12.29
CA GLN A 105 -10.45 -2.88 -13.13
C GLN A 105 -10.56 -1.42 -12.70
N VAL A 106 -11.76 -0.97 -12.31
CA VAL A 106 -11.99 0.41 -11.83
C VAL A 106 -11.15 0.76 -10.58
N MET A 107 -10.73 -0.24 -9.80
CA MET A 107 -9.85 -0.06 -8.62
C MET A 107 -8.37 -0.28 -8.93
N SER A 108 -8.04 -0.74 -10.13
CA SER A 108 -6.73 -1.34 -10.43
C SER A 108 -6.21 -0.85 -11.79
N PRO A 109 -5.87 0.46 -11.91
CA PRO A 109 -5.55 1.10 -13.19
C PRO A 109 -4.33 0.49 -13.89
N LEU A 110 -3.36 -0.03 -13.13
CA LEU A 110 -2.12 -0.63 -13.64
C LEU A 110 -2.17 -2.16 -13.75
N ALA A 111 -3.19 -2.80 -13.17
CA ALA A 111 -3.28 -4.26 -13.16
C ALA A 111 -3.91 -4.78 -14.46
N LYS A 112 -3.32 -5.82 -15.04
CA LYS A 112 -3.83 -6.47 -16.25
C LYS A 112 -5.22 -7.04 -16.01
N TYR A 113 -6.08 -6.94 -17.02
CA TYR A 113 -7.42 -7.53 -17.00
C TYR A 113 -7.34 -9.05 -16.76
N HIS A 114 -8.36 -9.59 -16.10
CA HIS A 114 -8.45 -11.03 -15.84
C HIS A 114 -8.63 -11.80 -17.15
N ARG A 115 -7.95 -12.95 -17.27
CA ARG A 115 -7.99 -13.77 -18.50
C ARG A 115 -9.35 -14.39 -18.82
N SER A 116 -10.19 -14.58 -17.80
CA SER A 116 -11.48 -15.29 -17.92
C SER A 116 -12.69 -14.46 -17.51
N ASP A 117 -12.50 -13.39 -16.73
CA ASP A 117 -13.60 -12.67 -16.07
C ASP A 117 -13.55 -11.18 -16.41
N GLU A 118 -14.42 -10.76 -17.33
CA GLU A 118 -14.44 -9.38 -17.80
C GLU A 118 -14.75 -8.37 -16.69
N GLY A 119 -13.97 -7.29 -16.64
CA GLY A 119 -14.10 -6.23 -15.63
C GLY A 119 -13.30 -6.48 -14.35
N LEU A 120 -12.72 -7.67 -14.16
CA LEU A 120 -11.78 -7.98 -13.08
C LEU A 120 -10.33 -7.89 -13.55
N THR A 121 -9.40 -7.96 -12.60
CA THR A 121 -7.94 -7.95 -12.83
C THR A 121 -7.25 -9.13 -12.18
N GLU A 122 -6.07 -9.47 -12.69
CA GLU A 122 -5.17 -10.44 -12.06
C GLU A 122 -4.39 -9.79 -10.92
N ARG A 123 -5.10 -9.31 -9.90
CA ARG A 123 -4.55 -8.64 -8.71
C ARG A 123 -4.86 -9.46 -7.46
N PHE A 124 -3.94 -9.40 -6.51
CA PHE A 124 -4.18 -9.81 -5.14
C PHE A 124 -3.59 -8.84 -4.12
N GLU A 125 -4.21 -8.82 -2.95
CA GLU A 125 -3.68 -8.19 -1.76
C GLU A 125 -3.57 -9.22 -0.65
N LEU A 126 -2.46 -9.21 0.09
CA LEU A 126 -2.29 -10.06 1.26
C LEU A 126 -2.62 -9.25 2.52
N PHE A 127 -3.65 -9.67 3.24
CA PHE A 127 -4.01 -9.10 4.53
C PHE A 127 -3.55 -10.00 5.68
N VAL A 128 -3.02 -9.38 6.73
CA VAL A 128 -2.67 -10.03 8.00
C VAL A 128 -3.07 -9.10 9.13
N ARG A 129 -3.79 -9.61 10.13
CA ARG A 129 -4.33 -8.82 11.25
C ARG A 129 -5.05 -7.55 10.78
N LYS A 130 -5.92 -7.68 9.78
CA LYS A 130 -6.73 -6.59 9.21
C LYS A 130 -5.91 -5.48 8.55
N MET A 131 -4.61 -5.69 8.35
CA MET A 131 -3.72 -4.76 7.65
C MET A 131 -3.27 -5.39 6.34
N GLU A 132 -3.32 -4.62 5.26
CA GLU A 132 -2.73 -4.98 3.99
C GLU A 132 -1.20 -5.01 4.12
N ILE A 133 -0.54 -6.08 3.68
CA ILE A 133 0.91 -6.29 3.79
C ILE A 133 1.58 -6.31 2.42
N CYS A 134 0.86 -6.77 1.41
CA CYS A 134 1.36 -6.90 0.05
C CYS A 134 0.24 -6.59 -0.94
N ASN A 135 0.59 -5.91 -2.03
CA ASN A 135 -0.25 -5.70 -3.19
C ASN A 135 0.54 -6.12 -4.42
N ALA A 136 -0.04 -6.98 -5.24
CA ALA A 136 0.63 -7.56 -6.38
C ALA A 136 -0.36 -7.82 -7.51
N TYR A 137 0.12 -7.73 -8.74
CA TYR A 137 -0.71 -7.95 -9.92
C TYR A 137 0.14 -8.34 -11.12
N THR A 138 -0.50 -9.01 -12.08
CA THR A 138 0.04 -9.08 -13.44
C THR A 138 0.03 -7.67 -14.02
N GLU A 139 1.17 -7.20 -14.51
CA GLU A 139 1.34 -5.82 -15.01
C GLU A 139 0.57 -5.61 -16.32
N LEU A 140 -0.13 -4.48 -16.43
CA LEU A 140 -0.75 -4.07 -17.69
C LEU A 140 0.36 -3.63 -18.66
N ASN A 141 0.59 -4.46 -19.67
CA ASN A 141 1.62 -4.24 -20.68
C ASN A 141 1.08 -3.78 -22.05
N ASP A 142 -0.22 -3.48 -22.15
CA ASP A 142 -0.83 -2.92 -23.37
C ASP A 142 -0.84 -1.37 -23.28
N PRO A 143 -0.06 -0.67 -24.12
CA PRO A 143 0.04 0.79 -24.05
C PRO A 143 -1.26 1.50 -24.43
N ILE A 144 -2.09 0.92 -25.30
CA ILE A 144 -3.37 1.54 -25.72
C ILE A 144 -4.35 1.48 -24.56
N GLU A 145 -4.43 0.33 -23.89
CA GLU A 145 -5.30 0.16 -22.74
C GLU A 145 -4.82 0.99 -21.54
N GLN A 146 -3.51 1.03 -21.29
CA GLN A 146 -2.94 1.87 -20.22
C GLN A 146 -3.24 3.35 -20.46
N GLN A 147 -3.15 3.82 -21.70
CA GLN A 147 -3.49 5.20 -22.07
C GLN A 147 -4.96 5.52 -21.76
N LYS A 148 -5.90 4.63 -22.09
CA LYS A 148 -7.33 4.82 -21.78
C LYS A 148 -7.57 4.94 -20.28
N ARG A 149 -6.91 4.10 -19.48
CA ARG A 149 -7.03 4.10 -18.02
C ARG A 149 -6.49 5.38 -17.40
N PHE A 150 -5.34 5.86 -17.86
CA PHE A 150 -4.83 7.17 -17.43
C PHE A 150 -5.74 8.32 -17.85
N SER A 151 -6.32 8.29 -19.05
CA SER A 151 -7.31 9.29 -19.45
C SER A 151 -8.56 9.27 -18.56
N GLN A 152 -8.99 8.09 -18.08
CA GLN A 152 -10.09 7.99 -17.13
C GLN A 152 -9.69 8.55 -15.76
N GLN A 153 -8.53 8.18 -15.22
CA GLN A 153 -8.05 8.73 -13.94
C GLN A 153 -7.88 10.26 -13.99
N ALA A 154 -7.45 10.82 -15.12
CA ALA A 154 -7.37 12.26 -15.30
C ALA A 154 -8.75 12.94 -15.27
N LYS A 155 -9.80 12.29 -15.79
CA LYS A 155 -11.18 12.78 -15.65
C LYS A 155 -11.65 12.72 -14.21
N ASP A 156 -11.38 11.61 -13.51
CA ASP A 156 -11.77 11.44 -12.11
C ASP A 156 -11.06 12.48 -11.21
N ARG A 157 -9.79 12.78 -11.50
CA ARG A 157 -9.05 13.88 -10.87
C ARG A 157 -9.69 15.24 -11.13
N GLY A 158 -10.08 15.49 -12.38
CA GLY A 158 -10.81 16.71 -12.76
C GLY A 158 -12.19 16.84 -12.08
N ALA A 159 -12.78 15.72 -11.66
CA ALA A 159 -14.01 15.67 -10.88
C ALA A 159 -13.81 15.78 -9.35
N GLY A 160 -12.57 15.98 -8.88
CA GLY A 160 -12.24 16.22 -7.48
C GLY A 160 -11.63 15.04 -6.73
N ASP A 161 -11.23 13.96 -7.42
CA ASP A 161 -10.46 12.87 -6.81
C ASP A 161 -8.95 13.20 -6.78
N GLU A 162 -8.48 13.79 -5.68
CA GLU A 162 -7.07 14.20 -5.53
C GLU A 162 -6.07 13.03 -5.57
N GLU A 163 -6.53 11.80 -5.26
CA GLU A 163 -5.72 10.57 -5.22
C GLU A 163 -5.56 9.92 -6.61
N ALA A 164 -6.38 10.34 -7.59
CA ALA A 164 -6.29 9.83 -8.95
C ALA A 164 -4.99 10.26 -9.64
N GLN A 165 -4.38 9.32 -10.37
CA GLN A 165 -3.07 9.51 -10.99
C GLN A 165 -3.13 10.43 -12.21
N MET A 166 -2.01 11.11 -12.51
CA MET A 166 -1.86 11.90 -13.72
C MET A 166 -1.47 11.00 -14.91
N VAL A 167 -1.68 11.51 -16.13
CA VAL A 167 -1.21 10.83 -17.34
C VAL A 167 0.31 10.92 -17.41
N ASP A 168 0.98 9.77 -17.41
CA ASP A 168 2.42 9.67 -17.64
C ASP A 168 2.71 9.24 -19.08
N ALA A 169 3.04 10.22 -19.92
CA ALA A 169 3.32 9.99 -21.34
C ALA A 169 4.63 9.22 -21.57
N ASP A 170 5.61 9.40 -20.69
CA ASP A 170 6.91 8.72 -20.79
C ASP A 170 6.76 7.24 -20.44
N PHE A 171 5.96 6.92 -19.42
CA PHE A 171 5.59 5.55 -19.09
C PHE A 171 4.85 4.85 -20.24
N ILE A 172 3.86 5.52 -20.85
CA ILE A 172 3.14 4.97 -22.02
C ILE A 172 4.10 4.76 -23.20
N MET A 173 5.03 5.70 -23.42
CA MET A 173 6.04 5.56 -24.46
C MET A 173 6.94 4.35 -24.20
N ALA A 174 7.38 4.15 -22.95
CA ALA A 174 8.15 2.98 -22.56
C ALA A 174 7.40 1.66 -22.82
N LEU A 175 6.09 1.61 -22.51
CA LEU A 175 5.27 0.43 -22.81
C LEU A 175 5.19 0.11 -24.31
N LYS A 176 5.23 1.12 -25.19
CA LYS A 176 5.24 0.93 -26.65
C LYS A 176 6.52 0.27 -27.17
N TYR A 177 7.65 0.42 -26.47
CA TYR A 177 8.88 -0.31 -26.80
C TYR A 177 8.78 -1.81 -26.45
N GLY A 178 7.80 -2.19 -25.62
CA GLY A 178 7.49 -3.57 -25.29
C GLY A 178 7.89 -3.93 -23.87
N LEU A 179 6.89 -4.05 -23.00
CA LEU A 179 7.02 -4.67 -21.68
C LEU A 179 6.63 -6.17 -21.80
N PRO A 180 7.55 -7.12 -21.53
CA PRO A 180 7.21 -8.54 -21.50
C PRO A 180 6.10 -8.84 -20.48
N PRO A 181 5.40 -10.00 -20.59
CA PRO A 181 4.48 -10.44 -19.54
C PRO A 181 5.18 -10.47 -18.17
N THR A 182 4.78 -9.58 -17.28
CA THR A 182 5.47 -9.30 -16.01
C THR A 182 4.46 -9.31 -14.87
N GLY A 183 4.90 -9.67 -13.66
CA GLY A 183 4.14 -9.49 -12.43
C GLY A 183 4.90 -8.61 -11.45
N GLY A 184 4.22 -7.62 -10.88
CA GLY A 184 4.75 -6.74 -9.85
C GLY A 184 4.27 -7.13 -8.46
N CYS A 185 5.05 -6.76 -7.46
CA CYS A 185 4.74 -7.00 -6.05
C CYS A 185 5.31 -5.87 -5.20
N GLY A 186 4.44 -5.14 -4.50
CA GLY A 186 4.80 -4.20 -3.45
C GLY A 186 4.55 -4.81 -2.08
N MET A 187 5.48 -4.62 -1.15
CA MET A 187 5.38 -5.16 0.20
C MET A 187 5.71 -4.09 1.24
N GLY A 188 4.80 -3.88 2.21
CA GLY A 188 4.98 -2.90 3.28
C GLY A 188 5.94 -3.41 4.36
N ILE A 189 7.22 -3.07 4.23
CA ILE A 189 8.27 -3.51 5.18
C ILE A 189 7.97 -3.03 6.61
N ASP A 190 7.49 -1.80 6.78
CA ASP A 190 7.15 -1.28 8.11
C ASP A 190 6.01 -2.05 8.76
N ARG A 191 4.97 -2.41 7.99
CA ARG A 191 3.84 -3.21 8.48
C ARG A 191 4.28 -4.62 8.85
N ILE A 192 5.22 -5.20 8.11
CA ILE A 192 5.83 -6.49 8.45
C ILE A 192 6.64 -6.39 9.73
N ALA A 193 7.49 -5.35 9.86
CA ALA A 193 8.26 -5.11 11.06
C ALA A 193 7.32 -4.99 12.27
N MET A 194 6.23 -4.21 12.15
CA MET A 194 5.21 -4.06 13.19
C MET A 194 4.60 -5.40 13.62
N LEU A 195 4.28 -6.27 12.65
CA LEU A 195 3.74 -7.61 12.94
C LEU A 195 4.75 -8.50 13.67
N LEU A 196 6.03 -8.46 13.27
CA LEU A 196 7.08 -9.32 13.83
C LEU A 196 7.60 -8.82 15.17
N THR A 197 7.56 -7.51 15.44
CA THR A 197 8.01 -6.91 16.71
C THR A 197 6.87 -6.70 17.71
N ASN A 198 5.65 -7.10 17.37
CA ASN A 198 4.46 -6.87 18.18
C ASN A 198 4.22 -5.38 18.51
N SER A 199 4.37 -4.52 17.50
CA SER A 199 4.23 -3.06 17.60
C SER A 199 2.94 -2.59 16.93
N ASP A 200 2.05 -1.90 17.65
CA ASP A 200 0.80 -1.36 17.07
C ASP A 200 0.97 -0.02 16.37
N SER A 201 2.11 0.64 16.57
CA SER A 201 2.40 1.95 15.97
C SER A 201 3.61 1.86 15.06
N ILE A 202 3.48 2.38 13.84
CA ILE A 202 4.58 2.48 12.88
C ILE A 202 5.78 3.27 13.43
N LYS A 203 5.54 4.17 14.39
CA LYS A 203 6.61 4.94 15.05
C LYS A 203 7.57 4.07 15.85
N GLU A 204 7.17 2.87 16.27
CA GLU A 204 8.03 1.97 17.04
C GLU A 204 9.03 1.21 16.16
N VAL A 205 8.76 1.12 14.86
CA VAL A 205 9.61 0.40 13.89
C VAL A 205 10.43 1.34 12.99
N LEU A 206 10.23 2.65 13.13
CA LEU A 206 10.98 3.68 12.42
C LEU A 206 12.04 4.31 13.33
N LEU A 207 13.30 4.23 12.93
CA LEU A 207 14.40 4.92 13.61
C LEU A 207 14.43 6.39 13.18
N GLY A 208 14.09 7.31 14.08
CA GLY A 208 14.26 8.75 13.86
C GLY A 208 13.19 9.62 14.52
N PRO A 209 13.43 10.94 14.64
CA PRO A 209 12.42 11.86 15.12
C PRO A 209 11.25 11.92 14.13
N GLY A 210 10.02 11.70 14.60
CA GLY A 210 8.83 11.65 13.74
C GLY A 210 8.63 12.91 12.87
N PRO A 211 7.67 12.89 11.91
CA PRO A 211 7.51 13.91 10.88
C PRO A 211 7.32 15.36 11.38
N ILE A 212 6.95 15.54 12.66
CA ILE A 212 6.84 16.84 13.33
C ILE A 212 8.20 17.55 13.41
N LEU A 213 9.28 16.81 13.67
CA LEU A 213 10.62 17.39 13.83
C LEU A 213 11.32 17.65 12.50
N VAL A 214 10.93 16.95 11.42
CA VAL A 214 11.50 17.19 10.07
C VAL A 214 11.04 18.55 9.51
N LYS A 215 9.80 18.98 9.78
CA LYS A 215 9.33 20.32 9.40
C LYS A 215 10.09 21.43 10.14
N GLU A 216 10.35 21.27 11.45
CA GLU A 216 11.08 22.28 12.22
C GLU A 216 12.56 22.33 11.84
N PHE A 217 13.21 21.19 11.60
CA PHE A 217 14.63 21.14 11.24
C PHE A 217 14.94 21.83 9.89
N TRP A 218 14.03 21.69 8.91
CA TRP A 218 14.11 22.42 7.64
C TRP A 218 13.81 23.91 7.79
N THR A 219 12.84 24.27 8.64
CA THR A 219 12.47 25.69 8.87
C THR A 219 13.61 26.44 9.57
N VAL A 220 14.29 25.83 10.55
CA VAL A 220 15.44 26.43 11.24
C VAL A 220 16.63 26.60 10.28
N SER A 221 16.89 25.62 9.41
CA SER A 221 17.95 25.71 8.39
C SER A 221 17.68 26.83 7.35
N PHE A 222 16.41 27.08 7.00
CA PHE A 222 16.03 28.14 6.06
C PHE A 222 16.03 29.54 6.68
N VAL A 223 15.63 29.67 7.96
CA VAL A 223 15.61 30.96 8.68
C VAL A 223 17.01 31.40 9.09
N ALA A 224 17.91 30.48 9.47
CA ALA A 224 19.30 30.81 9.81
C ALA A 224 20.11 31.36 8.63
N ASN A 225 19.72 31.05 7.39
CA ASN A 225 20.44 31.51 6.19
C ASN A 225 20.15 32.97 5.81
N ARG A 226 19.13 33.61 6.40
CA ARG A 226 18.72 34.98 6.04
C ARG A 226 19.11 36.10 7.02
N ARG A 227 19.68 35.81 8.20
CA ARG A 227 19.86 36.88 9.22
C ARG A 227 21.13 36.91 10.09
N PHE A 228 22.17 36.11 9.82
CA PHE A 228 23.40 36.17 10.63
C PHE A 228 24.68 36.45 9.85
N ASN A 229 25.50 37.32 10.46
CA ASN A 229 26.78 37.82 9.99
C ASN A 229 27.81 36.70 9.82
N LEU A 230 28.74 36.88 8.88
CA LEU A 230 29.67 35.87 8.35
C LEU A 230 30.46 35.10 9.44
N SER A 231 30.67 35.69 10.61
CA SER A 231 31.43 35.10 11.72
C SER A 231 30.71 33.94 12.44
N LEU A 232 29.37 33.95 12.53
CA LEU A 232 28.61 32.84 13.12
C LEU A 232 28.44 31.64 12.15
N LYS A 233 28.57 31.87 10.84
CA LYS A 233 28.48 30.82 9.82
C LYS A 233 29.62 29.81 9.94
N CYS A 234 30.83 30.25 10.32
CA CYS A 234 31.96 29.35 10.57
C CYS A 234 31.77 28.52 11.85
N PHE A 235 31.15 29.08 12.89
CA PHE A 235 30.93 28.36 14.16
C PHE A 235 29.90 27.23 14.00
N LEU A 236 28.85 27.45 13.19
CA LEU A 236 27.83 26.44 12.87
C LEU A 236 28.33 25.37 11.89
N TYR A 237 29.22 25.72 10.95
CA TYR A 237 29.88 24.73 10.08
C TYR A 237 30.82 23.79 10.83
N HIS A 238 31.44 24.26 11.92
CA HIS A 238 32.29 23.42 12.74
C HIS A 238 31.47 22.39 13.54
N TRP A 239 30.26 22.76 14.00
CA TRP A 239 29.36 21.84 14.69
C TRP A 239 28.64 20.84 13.76
N SER A 240 28.32 21.23 12.53
CA SER A 240 27.75 20.30 11.54
C SER A 240 28.75 19.25 11.09
N LEU A 241 30.04 19.60 10.97
CA LEU A 241 31.11 18.63 10.67
C LEU A 241 31.40 17.67 11.84
N ILE A 242 31.26 18.11 13.09
CA ILE A 242 31.38 17.23 14.27
C ILE A 242 30.22 16.22 14.32
N PHE A 243 28.99 16.64 13.97
CA PHE A 243 27.83 15.74 13.92
C PHE A 243 27.89 14.74 12.76
N VAL A 244 28.36 15.16 11.57
CA VAL A 244 28.59 14.25 10.44
C VAL A 244 29.71 13.25 10.76
N SER A 245 30.75 13.68 11.48
CA SER A 245 31.85 12.78 11.88
C SER A 245 31.41 11.72 12.90
N LEU A 246 30.47 12.03 13.81
CA LEU A 246 29.91 11.06 14.76
C LEU A 246 28.97 10.03 14.11
N ILE A 247 28.27 10.40 13.03
CA ILE A 247 27.45 9.47 12.23
C ILE A 247 28.34 8.57 11.35
N THR A 248 29.52 9.05 10.94
CA THR A 248 30.45 8.25 10.14
C THR A 248 31.24 7.24 10.98
N PHE A 249 31.40 7.47 12.30
CA PHE A 249 32.13 6.56 13.19
C PHE A 249 31.35 5.29 13.58
N THR A 250 30.02 5.27 13.42
CA THR A 250 29.19 4.06 13.60
C THR A 250 29.11 3.18 12.34
N SER A 251 29.60 3.66 11.20
CA SER A 251 29.66 2.89 9.95
C SER A 251 30.91 2.02 9.80
N TYR A 252 31.84 2.05 10.77
CA TYR A 252 33.09 1.26 10.73
C TYR A 252 33.09 0.01 11.62
N VAL A 253 32.00 -0.31 12.34
CA VAL A 253 31.94 -1.46 13.27
C VAL A 253 31.06 -2.62 12.80
N TYR A 254 30.46 -2.56 11.60
CA TYR A 254 29.73 -3.71 11.02
C TYR A 254 30.22 -4.08 9.61
N LYS A 255 31.36 -4.75 9.55
CA LYS A 255 31.71 -5.77 8.53
C LYS A 255 32.08 -7.01 9.33
N PRO A 256 31.29 -8.10 9.32
CA PRO A 256 31.28 -9.00 8.17
C PRO A 256 29.96 -9.77 7.94
N PHE A 257 29.30 -9.59 6.79
CA PHE A 257 28.27 -10.54 6.31
C PHE A 257 28.18 -10.57 4.78
N ALA A 258 29.35 -10.62 4.10
CA ALA A 258 29.44 -10.56 2.64
C ALA A 258 30.04 -11.83 1.98
N ASN A 259 30.13 -12.97 2.70
CA ASN A 259 30.67 -14.22 2.14
C ASN A 259 29.73 -15.42 2.34
N TRP A 260 28.52 -15.37 1.78
CA TRP A 260 27.62 -16.54 1.81
C TRP A 260 26.86 -16.85 0.51
N PHE A 261 27.22 -16.23 -0.63
CA PHE A 261 26.57 -16.50 -1.92
C PHE A 261 27.50 -17.00 -3.04
N GLU A 262 28.65 -17.58 -2.69
CA GLU A 262 29.35 -18.48 -3.60
C GLU A 262 29.54 -19.84 -2.91
N LYS A 263 28.93 -20.86 -3.52
CA LYS A 263 28.80 -22.28 -3.10
C LYS A 263 27.56 -22.62 -2.29
N SER A 264 26.46 -22.88 -3.00
CA SER A 264 25.59 -24.07 -2.87
C SER A 264 24.54 -24.01 -3.98
#